data_AF-A0A9E2LKF7-F1
#
_entry.id   AF-A0A9E2LKF7-F1
#
_cell.length_a   1.000
_cell.length_b   1.000
_cell.length_c   1.000
_cell.angle_alpha   90.00
_cell.angle_beta   90.00
_cell.angle_gamma   90.00
#
_symmetry.space_group_name_H-M   'P 1'
#
loop_
_entity.id
_entity.type
_entity.pdbx_description
1 polymer ?
#
loop_
_entity_poly.entity_id
_entity_poly.type
_entity_poly.pdbx_seq_one_letter_code
_entity_poly.pdbx_strand_id
1 'polypeptide(L)'
;MRTTDMTGVNVKEKKVLLSSTKEEFIKKLTFHSEDEKTRCLNYLDLKGLSYHVVLANYIGFNSKGKIEYKKVSNLYKYDKRIRNILYKYLSALEEGIRGFISNTYSNDLKKYKKLSKRIFDLIQQGSSLTKELENLEFNKLIDLSMKLDESLLIQLYGSVDNLEANLNAVRVLRNTVSHHRMLFVYEDFEICYIDGIECNSLVDNIRNLHQLLKPYYKEFFKDAINESCTDEEDSQFKYSLPIKTVLSI
;
A
#
# COMPACT_ATOMS: atom_id res chain seq x y z
N MET A 1 -29.26 1.04 -4.24
CA MET A 1 -28.14 0.25 -4.80
C MET A 1 -28.12 -1.11 -4.12
N ARG A 2 -28.37 -2.21 -4.85
CA ARG A 2 -28.47 -3.57 -4.28
C ARG A 2 -27.07 -4.14 -4.09
N THR A 3 -26.66 -4.42 -2.86
CA THR A 3 -25.40 -5.13 -2.57
C THR A 3 -25.75 -6.47 -1.96
N THR A 4 -25.21 -7.58 -2.46
CA THR A 4 -25.29 -8.94 -1.90
C THR A 4 -24.38 -9.08 -0.67
N ASP A 5 -24.71 -9.98 0.27
CA ASP A 5 -23.79 -10.35 1.36
C ASP A 5 -22.75 -11.37 0.86
N MET A 6 -21.87 -11.86 1.75
CA MET A 6 -20.82 -12.83 1.39
C MET A 6 -21.34 -14.18 0.86
N THR A 7 -22.67 -14.41 0.85
CA THR A 7 -23.34 -15.63 0.35
C THR A 7 -24.38 -15.34 -0.74
N GLY A 8 -24.54 -14.10 -1.20
CA GLY A 8 -25.45 -13.75 -2.31
C GLY A 8 -26.91 -13.48 -1.91
N VAL A 9 -27.24 -13.36 -0.62
CA VAL A 9 -28.63 -13.18 -0.14
C VAL A 9 -29.00 -11.70 0.03
N ASN A 10 -30.25 -11.32 -0.30
CA ASN A 10 -30.78 -9.96 -0.18
C ASN A 10 -31.32 -9.66 1.24
N VAL A 11 -30.58 -8.85 2.01
CA VAL A 11 -30.94 -8.35 3.35
C VAL A 11 -31.30 -6.86 3.31
N LYS A 12 -32.33 -6.44 4.07
CA LYS A 12 -32.96 -5.10 4.02
C LYS A 12 -32.19 -3.96 4.72
N GLU A 13 -31.23 -4.25 5.61
CA GLU A 13 -30.26 -3.27 6.13
C GLU A 13 -28.87 -3.90 6.08
N LYS A 14 -27.99 -3.42 5.18
CA LYS A 14 -26.71 -4.08 4.90
C LYS A 14 -25.47 -3.32 5.34
N LYS A 15 -25.62 -2.07 5.74
CA LYS A 15 -24.50 -1.22 6.11
C LYS A 15 -24.90 -0.37 7.32
N VAL A 16 -23.97 -0.21 8.25
CA VAL A 16 -24.04 0.82 9.27
C VAL A 16 -23.80 2.17 8.60
N LEU A 17 -24.59 3.18 8.96
CA LEU A 17 -24.45 4.52 8.39
C LEU A 17 -23.20 5.19 8.93
N LEU A 18 -22.51 5.96 8.08
CA LEU A 18 -21.33 6.73 8.51
C LEU A 18 -21.66 7.82 9.53
N SER A 19 -22.93 8.23 9.60
CA SER A 19 -23.48 9.19 10.55
C SER A 19 -23.98 8.56 11.85
N SER A 20 -23.85 7.25 12.03
CA SER A 20 -24.28 6.58 13.26
C SER A 20 -23.52 7.10 14.48
N THR A 21 -24.14 7.05 15.67
CA THR A 21 -23.43 7.38 16.92
C THR A 21 -22.53 6.23 17.38
N LYS A 22 -21.64 6.51 18.34
CA LYS A 22 -20.77 5.49 18.95
C LYS A 22 -21.61 4.37 19.57
N GLU A 23 -22.68 4.71 20.28
CA GLU A 23 -23.57 3.76 20.94
C GLU A 23 -24.32 2.88 19.93
N GLU A 24 -24.81 3.47 18.84
CA GLU A 24 -25.49 2.74 17.76
C GLU A 24 -24.54 1.76 17.09
N PHE A 25 -23.31 2.18 16.78
CA PHE A 25 -22.30 1.33 16.19
C PHE A 25 -21.93 0.16 17.10
N ILE A 26 -21.64 0.43 18.37
CA ILE A 26 -21.30 -0.60 19.37
C ILE A 26 -22.44 -1.63 19.51
N LYS A 27 -23.71 -1.20 19.48
CA LYS A 27 -24.87 -2.11 19.51
C LYS A 27 -24.91 -3.06 18.30
N LYS A 28 -24.31 -2.71 17.16
CA LYS A 28 -24.25 -3.58 15.97
C LYS A 28 -23.08 -4.57 16.01
N LEU A 29 -22.14 -4.40 16.94
CA LEU A 29 -20.98 -5.28 17.09
C LEU A 29 -21.25 -6.46 18.05
N THR A 30 -20.49 -7.53 17.88
CA THR A 30 -20.36 -8.64 18.84
C THR A 30 -18.92 -8.71 19.33
N PHE A 31 -18.75 -8.79 20.65
CA PHE A 31 -17.48 -8.89 21.35
C PHE A 31 -17.40 -10.23 22.08
N HIS A 32 -16.22 -10.82 22.14
CA HIS A 32 -15.95 -12.07 22.84
C HIS A 32 -15.41 -11.84 24.26
N SER A 33 -14.98 -10.62 24.59
CA SER A 33 -14.57 -10.23 25.94
C SER A 33 -14.74 -8.72 26.19
N GLU A 34 -14.80 -8.32 27.47
CA GLU A 34 -14.79 -6.89 27.85
C GLU A 34 -13.48 -6.19 27.48
N ASP A 35 -12.36 -6.91 27.47
CA ASP A 35 -11.07 -6.37 26.99
C ASP A 35 -11.13 -5.99 25.51
N GLU A 36 -11.79 -6.82 24.69
CA GLU A 36 -11.96 -6.56 23.28
C GLU A 36 -12.82 -5.32 23.03
N LYS A 37 -13.91 -5.19 23.79
CA LYS A 37 -14.79 -4.03 23.77
C LYS A 37 -14.07 -2.76 24.24
N THR A 38 -13.28 -2.84 25.31
CA THR A 38 -12.45 -1.71 25.78
C THR A 38 -11.47 -1.27 24.71
N ARG A 39 -10.80 -2.23 24.03
CA ARG A 39 -9.92 -1.94 22.89
C ARG A 39 -10.66 -1.25 21.76
N CYS A 40 -11.86 -1.71 21.41
CA CYS A 40 -12.72 -1.08 20.40
C CYS A 40 -12.99 0.39 20.73
N LEU A 41 -13.39 0.68 21.96
CA LEU A 41 -13.69 2.04 22.40
C LEU A 41 -12.45 2.95 22.27
N ASN A 42 -11.28 2.49 22.70
CA ASN A 42 -10.03 3.24 22.57
C ASN A 42 -9.66 3.53 21.11
N TYR A 43 -9.81 2.54 20.22
CA TYR A 43 -9.52 2.74 18.80
C TYR A 43 -10.52 3.69 18.11
N LEU A 44 -11.80 3.60 18.48
CA LEU A 44 -12.83 4.54 18.01
C LEU A 44 -12.46 5.98 18.34
N ASP A 45 -11.93 6.21 19.55
CA ASP A 45 -11.50 7.56 19.97
C ASP A 45 -10.21 8.01 19.27
N LEU A 46 -9.28 7.08 19.01
CA LEU A 46 -8.01 7.38 18.34
C LEU A 46 -8.15 7.67 16.83
N LYS A 47 -8.99 6.91 16.12
CA LYS A 47 -9.08 6.94 14.64
C LYS A 47 -10.39 7.51 14.12
N GLY A 48 -11.36 7.75 15.00
CA GLY A 48 -12.69 8.17 14.64
C GLY A 48 -13.62 7.01 14.28
N LEU A 49 -14.92 7.28 14.45
CA LEU A 49 -15.98 6.30 14.25
C LEU A 49 -16.16 5.92 12.77
N SER A 50 -16.16 6.90 11.86
CA SER A 50 -16.39 6.66 10.43
C SER A 50 -15.38 5.67 9.84
N TYR A 51 -14.13 5.72 10.32
CA TYR A 51 -13.08 4.77 9.96
C TYR A 51 -13.48 3.33 10.31
N HIS A 52 -13.98 3.11 11.53
CA HIS A 52 -14.40 1.79 11.98
C HIS A 52 -15.67 1.30 11.29
N VAL A 53 -16.61 2.21 10.98
CA VAL A 53 -17.83 1.89 10.24
C VAL A 53 -17.50 1.36 8.85
N VAL A 54 -16.53 1.96 8.13
CA VAL A 54 -16.12 1.49 6.81
C VAL A 54 -15.57 0.06 6.88
N LEU A 55 -14.67 -0.24 7.83
CA LEU A 55 -14.15 -1.59 8.02
C LEU A 55 -15.25 -2.59 8.39
N ALA A 56 -16.13 -2.21 9.31
CA ALA A 56 -17.24 -3.06 9.73
C ALA A 56 -18.19 -3.36 8.55
N ASN A 57 -18.50 -2.37 7.72
CA ASN A 57 -19.29 -2.56 6.51
C ASN A 57 -18.59 -3.42 5.47
N TYR A 58 -17.26 -3.37 5.42
CA TYR A 58 -16.48 -4.22 4.52
C TYR A 58 -16.45 -5.69 4.96
N ILE A 59 -16.45 -5.95 6.28
CA ILE A 59 -16.62 -7.28 6.88
C ILE A 59 -18.06 -7.80 6.67
N GLY A 60 -19.06 -6.96 6.92
CA GLY A 60 -20.47 -7.29 6.78
C GLY A 60 -21.10 -7.96 8.00
N PHE A 61 -22.43 -8.04 7.96
CA PHE A 61 -23.24 -8.66 9.02
C PHE A 61 -23.23 -10.19 8.91
N ASN A 62 -23.25 -10.87 10.07
CA ASN A 62 -23.46 -12.31 10.18
C ASN A 62 -24.96 -12.67 10.15
N SER A 63 -25.29 -13.97 10.23
CA SER A 63 -26.67 -14.48 10.22
C SER A 63 -27.55 -13.96 11.37
N LYS A 64 -26.95 -13.41 12.43
CA LYS A 64 -27.65 -12.79 13.57
C LYS A 64 -27.84 -11.27 13.40
N GLY A 65 -27.48 -10.71 12.26
CA GLY A 65 -27.57 -9.26 12.02
C GLY A 65 -26.59 -8.45 12.87
N LYS A 66 -25.45 -9.03 13.26
CA LYS A 66 -24.34 -8.37 13.97
C LYS A 66 -23.04 -8.46 13.19
N ILE A 67 -22.07 -7.62 13.53
CA ILE A 67 -20.72 -7.66 12.95
C ILE A 67 -19.76 -8.14 14.04
N GLU A 68 -18.98 -9.19 13.76
CA GLU A 68 -17.99 -9.69 14.71
C GLU A 68 -16.79 -8.73 14.78
N TYR A 69 -16.60 -8.10 15.93
CA TYR A 69 -15.54 -7.09 16.06
C TYR A 69 -14.13 -7.69 15.93
N LYS A 70 -13.93 -8.95 16.36
CA LYS A 70 -12.67 -9.68 16.15
C LYS A 70 -12.21 -9.66 14.69
N LYS A 71 -13.14 -9.81 13.73
CA LYS A 71 -12.85 -9.75 12.28
C LYS A 71 -12.47 -8.34 11.83
N VAL A 72 -13.16 -7.32 12.34
CA VAL A 72 -12.83 -5.90 12.09
C VAL A 72 -11.43 -5.57 12.60
N SER A 73 -11.14 -5.96 13.84
CA SER A 73 -9.84 -5.78 14.51
C SER A 73 -8.72 -6.51 13.78
N ASN A 74 -8.95 -7.76 13.36
CA ASN A 74 -7.95 -8.55 12.63
C ASN A 74 -7.71 -7.99 11.21
N LEU A 75 -8.74 -7.52 10.50
CA LEU A 75 -8.55 -6.82 9.21
C LEU A 75 -7.73 -5.54 9.39
N TYR A 76 -7.97 -4.78 10.45
CA TYR A 76 -7.16 -3.58 10.74
C TYR A 76 -5.69 -3.92 11.03
N LYS A 77 -5.43 -4.96 11.84
CA LYS A 77 -4.06 -5.46 12.07
C LYS A 77 -3.40 -5.89 10.77
N TYR A 78 -4.15 -6.59 9.92
CA TYR A 78 -3.66 -7.08 8.64
C TYR A 78 -3.31 -5.92 7.68
N ASP A 79 -4.18 -4.91 7.58
CA ASP A 79 -3.91 -3.68 6.83
C ASP A 79 -2.61 -2.99 7.30
N LYS A 80 -2.40 -2.92 8.62
CA LYS A 80 -1.17 -2.38 9.20
C LYS A 80 0.07 -3.21 8.85
N ARG A 81 -0.04 -4.56 8.84
CA ARG A 81 1.06 -5.45 8.41
C ARG A 81 1.45 -5.19 6.97
N ILE A 82 0.46 -5.20 6.06
CA ILE A 82 0.68 -4.91 4.64
C ILE A 82 1.31 -3.52 4.48
N ARG A 83 0.80 -2.51 5.17
CA ARG A 83 1.37 -1.15 5.14
C ARG A 83 2.84 -1.12 5.54
N ASN A 84 3.23 -1.81 6.61
CA ASN A 84 4.62 -1.85 7.07
C ASN A 84 5.53 -2.53 6.05
N ILE A 85 5.05 -3.64 5.44
CA ILE A 85 5.76 -4.33 4.36
C ILE A 85 5.94 -3.37 3.19
N LEU A 86 4.86 -2.75 2.71
CA LEU A 86 4.91 -1.81 1.59
C LEU A 86 5.84 -0.63 1.89
N TYR A 87 5.78 -0.05 3.08
CA TYR A 87 6.66 1.05 3.46
C TYR A 87 8.14 0.67 3.32
N LYS A 88 8.53 -0.53 3.78
CA LYS A 88 9.90 -1.05 3.64
C LYS A 88 10.33 -1.16 2.18
N TYR A 89 9.52 -1.79 1.34
CA TYR A 89 9.91 -2.08 -0.05
C TYR A 89 9.74 -0.87 -1.00
N LEU A 90 8.79 0.02 -0.73
CA LEU A 90 8.72 1.32 -1.40
C LEU A 90 9.97 2.16 -1.10
N SER A 91 10.42 2.17 0.16
CA SER A 91 11.68 2.83 0.54
C SER A 91 12.89 2.18 -0.14
N ALA A 92 12.91 0.84 -0.26
CA ALA A 92 13.97 0.12 -0.98
C ALA A 92 14.00 0.46 -2.48
N LEU A 93 12.84 0.61 -3.13
CA LEU A 93 12.76 1.08 -4.51
C LEU A 93 13.30 2.52 -4.62
N GLU A 94 12.85 3.41 -3.73
CA GLU A 94 13.27 4.82 -3.69
C GLU A 94 14.80 4.93 -3.56
N GLU A 95 15.40 4.21 -2.62
CA GLU A 95 16.86 4.15 -2.46
C GLU A 95 17.57 3.46 -3.62
N GLY A 96 16.96 2.44 -4.23
CA GLY A 96 17.47 1.79 -5.42
C GLY A 96 17.64 2.78 -6.59
N ILE A 97 16.69 3.70 -6.76
CA ILE A 97 16.77 4.76 -7.78
C ILE A 97 17.89 5.75 -7.45
N ARG A 98 17.96 6.23 -6.20
CA ARG A 98 19.02 7.16 -5.75
C ARG A 98 20.41 6.56 -5.96
N GLY A 99 20.61 5.34 -5.47
CA GLY A 99 21.88 4.61 -5.58
C GLY A 99 22.29 4.37 -7.02
N PHE A 100 21.35 3.98 -7.89
CA PHE A 100 21.63 3.77 -9.30
C PHE A 100 22.09 5.05 -10.01
N ILE A 101 21.36 6.16 -9.83
CA ILE A 101 21.74 7.45 -10.42
C ILE A 101 23.09 7.91 -9.87
N SER A 102 23.30 7.82 -8.54
CA SER A 102 24.56 8.23 -7.92
C SER A 102 25.74 7.44 -8.47
N ASN A 103 25.64 6.10 -8.53
CA ASN A 103 26.71 5.23 -9.04
C ASN A 103 26.99 5.43 -10.54
N THR A 104 25.95 5.74 -11.33
CA THR A 104 26.10 5.95 -12.78
C THR A 104 26.90 7.23 -13.08
N TYR A 105 26.71 8.29 -12.28
CA TYR A 105 27.24 9.62 -12.59
C TYR A 105 28.31 10.14 -11.62
N SER A 106 28.64 9.42 -10.55
CA SER A 106 29.63 9.82 -9.54
C SER A 106 30.99 10.18 -10.14
N ASN A 107 31.41 9.47 -11.19
CA ASN A 107 32.70 9.66 -11.87
C ASN A 107 32.65 10.65 -13.05
N ASP A 108 31.46 11.08 -13.49
CA ASP A 108 31.29 11.99 -14.63
C ASP A 108 30.07 12.92 -14.45
N LEU A 109 30.22 13.88 -13.53
CA LEU A 109 29.18 14.86 -13.22
C LEU A 109 28.84 15.78 -14.41
N LYS A 110 29.71 15.89 -15.41
CA LYS A 110 29.42 16.69 -16.62
C LYS A 110 28.29 16.06 -17.42
N LYS A 111 28.22 14.72 -17.48
CA LYS A 111 27.07 14.02 -18.10
C LYS A 111 25.79 14.24 -17.30
N TYR A 112 25.87 14.23 -15.97
CA TYR A 112 24.72 14.47 -15.10
C TYR A 112 24.06 15.84 -15.33
N LYS A 113 24.82 16.86 -15.72
CA LYS A 113 24.29 18.20 -16.06
C LYS A 113 23.12 18.14 -17.06
N LYS A 114 23.15 17.19 -18.00
CA LYS A 114 22.06 16.98 -18.98
C LYS A 114 20.79 16.45 -18.32
N LEU A 115 20.92 15.64 -17.29
CA LEU A 115 19.82 15.08 -16.51
C LEU A 115 19.17 16.14 -15.61
N SER A 116 20.00 16.92 -14.90
CA SER A 116 19.56 17.99 -14.01
C SER A 116 20.60 19.08 -13.83
N LYS A 117 20.44 20.20 -14.55
CA LYS A 117 21.26 21.41 -14.38
C LYS A 117 21.19 21.96 -12.95
N ARG A 118 20.00 21.97 -12.34
CA ARG A 118 19.79 22.48 -10.97
C ARG A 118 20.66 21.76 -9.94
N ILE A 119 20.60 20.41 -9.93
CA ILE A 119 21.39 19.61 -8.99
C ILE A 119 22.89 19.74 -9.32
N PHE A 120 23.25 19.76 -10.60
CA PHE A 120 24.64 20.00 -11.01
C PHE A 120 25.19 21.32 -10.46
N ASP A 121 24.43 22.42 -10.56
CA ASP A 121 24.85 23.74 -10.06
C ASP A 121 25.02 23.73 -8.53
N LEU A 122 24.16 23.02 -7.78
CA LEU A 122 24.31 22.83 -6.32
C LEU A 122 25.57 22.03 -5.95
N ILE A 123 25.92 21.02 -6.76
CA ILE A 123 27.16 20.27 -6.57
C ILE A 123 28.39 21.18 -6.81
N GLN A 124 28.34 22.06 -7.82
CA GLN A 124 29.42 23.05 -8.04
C GLN A 124 29.56 24.05 -6.88
N GLN A 125 28.50 24.26 -6.09
CA GLN A 125 28.50 25.11 -4.90
C GLN A 125 28.95 24.36 -3.62
N GLY A 126 29.41 23.11 -3.74
CA GLY A 126 29.96 22.33 -2.64
C GLY A 126 29.02 21.27 -2.04
N SER A 127 27.85 21.03 -2.65
CA SER A 127 27.02 19.87 -2.29
C SER A 127 27.53 18.56 -2.91
N SER A 128 26.89 17.43 -2.61
CA SER A 128 27.17 16.13 -3.20
C SER A 128 25.94 15.57 -3.92
N LEU A 129 26.16 14.78 -4.98
CA LEU A 129 25.05 14.18 -5.73
C LEU A 129 24.15 13.32 -4.83
N THR A 130 24.74 12.52 -3.94
CA THR A 130 24.00 11.70 -2.97
C THR A 130 23.07 12.55 -2.11
N LYS A 131 23.59 13.63 -1.49
CA LYS A 131 22.80 14.54 -0.65
C LYS A 131 21.65 15.18 -1.43
N GLU A 132 21.90 15.62 -2.67
CA GLU A 132 20.87 16.25 -3.48
C GLU A 132 19.78 15.27 -3.92
N LEU A 133 20.12 13.99 -4.16
CA LEU A 133 19.14 12.94 -4.45
C LEU A 133 18.31 12.55 -3.23
N GLU A 134 18.91 12.53 -2.03
CA GLU A 134 18.20 12.30 -0.75
C GLU A 134 17.12 13.37 -0.49
N ASN A 135 17.41 14.63 -0.83
CA ASN A 135 16.49 15.74 -0.66
C ASN A 135 15.32 15.76 -1.67
N LEU A 136 15.31 14.88 -2.68
CA LEU A 136 14.20 14.81 -3.62
C LEU A 136 13.01 14.09 -3.02
N GLU A 137 11.84 14.72 -3.17
CA GLU A 137 10.56 14.03 -3.05
C GLU A 137 10.45 12.90 -4.07
N PHE A 138 9.72 11.85 -3.72
CA PHE A 138 9.63 10.64 -4.55
C PHE A 138 9.18 10.91 -5.99
N ASN A 139 8.22 11.82 -6.21
CA ASN A 139 7.82 12.19 -7.57
C ASN A 139 8.97 12.81 -8.36
N LYS A 140 9.76 13.68 -7.74
CA LYS A 140 10.89 14.34 -8.40
C LYS A 140 12.03 13.37 -8.68
N LEU A 141 12.17 12.33 -7.86
CA LEU A 141 13.10 11.25 -8.11
C LEU A 141 12.67 10.38 -9.31
N ILE A 142 11.37 10.05 -9.42
CA ILE A 142 10.80 9.36 -10.59
C ILE A 142 10.96 10.22 -11.85
N ASP A 143 10.58 11.50 -11.79
CA ASP A 143 10.74 12.44 -12.92
C ASP A 143 12.20 12.53 -13.39
N LEU A 144 13.15 12.38 -12.46
CA LEU A 144 14.59 12.41 -12.75
C LEU A 144 15.05 11.09 -13.39
N SER A 145 14.60 9.94 -12.87
CA SER A 145 14.98 8.63 -13.44
C SER A 145 14.41 8.44 -14.85
N MET A 146 13.22 8.97 -15.13
CA MET A 146 12.61 8.90 -16.47
C MET A 146 13.36 9.71 -17.55
N LYS A 147 14.33 10.55 -17.17
CA LYS A 147 15.21 11.25 -18.11
C LYS A 147 16.47 10.46 -18.48
N LEU A 148 16.66 9.28 -17.88
CA LEU A 148 17.78 8.40 -18.22
C LEU A 148 17.58 7.84 -19.63
N ASP A 149 18.69 7.55 -20.30
CA ASP A 149 18.65 6.87 -21.59
C ASP A 149 18.04 5.47 -21.44
N GLU A 150 17.43 4.95 -22.51
CA GLU A 150 16.69 3.68 -22.51
C GLU A 150 17.48 2.50 -21.92
N SER A 151 18.77 2.39 -22.25
CA SER A 151 19.63 1.32 -21.72
C SER A 151 19.80 1.39 -20.20
N LEU A 152 19.82 2.59 -19.63
CA LEU A 152 19.90 2.80 -18.18
C LEU A 152 18.55 2.58 -17.51
N LEU A 153 17.43 2.94 -18.16
CA LEU A 153 16.09 2.60 -17.69
C LEU A 153 15.91 1.08 -17.58
N ILE A 154 16.32 0.33 -18.61
CA ILE A 154 16.26 -1.14 -18.62
C ILE A 154 17.14 -1.73 -17.51
N GLN A 155 18.33 -1.17 -17.24
CA GLN A 155 19.17 -1.61 -16.12
C GLN A 155 18.56 -1.26 -14.75
N LEU A 156 17.84 -0.14 -14.66
CA LEU A 156 17.24 0.32 -13.42
C LEU A 156 15.99 -0.51 -13.07
N TYR A 157 15.04 -0.61 -13.99
CA TYR A 157 13.71 -1.17 -13.76
C TYR A 157 13.47 -2.53 -14.42
N GLY A 158 14.38 -2.99 -15.28
CA GLY A 158 14.14 -4.12 -16.17
C GLY A 158 13.39 -3.72 -17.45
N SER A 159 13.11 -4.71 -18.31
CA SER A 159 12.19 -4.53 -19.43
C SER A 159 10.77 -4.63 -18.88
N VAL A 160 10.10 -3.48 -18.76
CA VAL A 160 8.76 -3.35 -18.19
C VAL A 160 7.89 -2.56 -19.16
N ASP A 161 6.79 -3.16 -19.60
CA ASP A 161 5.81 -2.48 -20.44
C ASP A 161 5.18 -1.31 -19.69
N ASN A 162 4.88 -0.22 -20.40
CA ASN A 162 4.20 0.96 -19.84
C ASN A 162 4.87 1.49 -18.55
N LEU A 163 6.21 1.55 -18.53
CA LEU A 163 7.01 1.93 -17.36
C LEU A 163 6.53 3.22 -16.69
N GLU A 164 6.17 4.25 -17.45
CA GLU A 164 5.69 5.53 -16.90
C GLU A 164 4.40 5.36 -16.10
N ALA A 165 3.41 4.63 -16.64
CA ALA A 165 2.16 4.34 -15.93
C ALA A 165 2.43 3.50 -14.68
N ASN A 166 3.32 2.52 -14.77
CA ASN A 166 3.72 1.68 -13.65
C ASN A 166 4.40 2.47 -12.53
N LEU A 167 5.28 3.42 -12.85
CA LEU A 167 5.91 4.30 -11.85
C LEU A 167 4.89 5.27 -11.24
N ASN A 168 3.96 5.80 -12.03
CA ASN A 168 2.88 6.63 -11.52
C ASN A 168 1.98 5.84 -10.54
N ALA A 169 1.69 4.57 -10.84
CA ALA A 169 0.91 3.72 -9.95
C ALA A 169 1.62 3.43 -8.63
N VAL A 170 2.93 3.15 -8.66
CA VAL A 170 3.73 3.02 -7.43
C VAL A 170 3.75 4.31 -6.62
N ARG A 171 3.80 5.48 -7.27
CA ARG A 171 3.70 6.79 -6.58
C ARG A 171 2.36 6.93 -5.84
N VAL A 172 1.24 6.56 -6.48
CA VAL A 172 -0.09 6.59 -5.84
C VAL A 172 -0.17 5.57 -4.69
N LEU A 173 0.37 4.36 -4.86
CA LEU A 173 0.48 3.37 -3.80
C LEU A 173 1.27 3.91 -2.60
N ARG A 174 2.43 4.53 -2.85
CA ARG A 174 3.29 5.13 -1.82
C ARG A 174 2.57 6.21 -1.03
N ASN A 175 1.87 7.12 -1.71
CA ASN A 175 1.09 8.17 -1.06
C ASN A 175 -0.07 7.58 -0.22
N THR A 176 -0.73 6.54 -0.73
CA THR A 176 -1.81 5.83 -0.01
C THR A 176 -1.30 5.16 1.27
N VAL A 177 -0.11 4.54 1.19
CA VAL A 177 0.60 3.96 2.34
C VAL A 177 0.95 5.03 3.37
N SER A 178 1.56 6.14 2.95
CA SER A 178 2.00 7.24 3.84
C SER A 178 0.83 8.00 4.48
N HIS A 179 -0.29 8.19 3.77
CA HIS A 179 -1.47 8.89 4.29
C HIS A 179 -2.36 8.03 5.19
N HIS A 180 -1.92 6.82 5.56
CA HIS A 180 -2.67 5.93 6.44
C HIS A 180 -4.09 5.61 5.95
N ARG A 181 -4.32 5.65 4.61
CA ARG A 181 -5.57 5.23 3.98
C ARG A 181 -5.71 3.71 4.08
N MET A 182 -6.88 3.21 4.45
CA MET A 182 -7.12 1.75 4.50
C MET A 182 -6.95 1.13 3.11
N LEU A 183 -5.97 0.27 2.95
CA LEU A 183 -5.58 -0.27 1.65
C LEU A 183 -6.69 -1.17 1.07
N PHE A 184 -7.33 -1.98 1.91
CA PHE A 184 -8.34 -2.95 1.46
C PHE A 184 -9.69 -2.37 1.05
N VAL A 185 -9.95 -1.09 1.38
CA VAL A 185 -11.19 -0.38 0.99
C VAL A 185 -10.89 0.86 0.15
N TYR A 186 -9.63 1.05 -0.22
CA TYR A 186 -9.24 2.14 -1.11
C TYR A 186 -9.48 1.72 -2.55
N GLU A 187 -10.27 2.53 -3.27
CA GLU A 187 -10.71 2.22 -4.64
C GLU A 187 -9.96 3.05 -5.69
N ASP A 188 -9.27 4.13 -5.29
CA ASP A 188 -8.59 5.05 -6.21
C ASP A 188 -7.11 4.69 -6.43
N PHE A 189 -6.83 3.39 -6.56
CA PHE A 189 -5.52 2.94 -7.03
C PHE A 189 -5.39 3.24 -8.53
N GLU A 190 -4.20 3.65 -8.93
CA GLU A 190 -3.92 4.00 -10.32
C GLU A 190 -3.73 2.75 -11.17
N ILE A 191 -3.97 2.92 -12.47
CA ILE A 191 -3.78 1.87 -13.48
C ILE A 191 -2.29 1.50 -13.57
N CYS A 192 -2.02 0.20 -13.52
CA CYS A 192 -0.73 -0.41 -13.79
C CYS A 192 -0.84 -1.52 -14.83
N TYR A 193 0.30 -1.99 -15.31
CA TYR A 193 0.41 -3.03 -16.32
C TYR A 193 1.26 -4.19 -15.79
N ILE A 194 0.67 -5.38 -15.74
CA ILE A 194 1.32 -6.64 -15.35
C ILE A 194 1.25 -7.57 -16.57
N ASP A 195 2.41 -7.99 -17.09
CA ASP A 195 2.50 -8.82 -18.31
C ASP A 195 1.68 -8.24 -19.48
N GLY A 196 1.71 -6.92 -19.64
CA GLY A 196 0.97 -6.18 -20.67
C GLY A 196 -0.53 -5.99 -20.41
N ILE A 197 -1.06 -6.51 -19.31
CA ILE A 197 -2.50 -6.43 -18.96
C ILE A 197 -2.74 -5.23 -18.06
N GLU A 198 -3.71 -4.40 -18.44
CA GLU A 198 -4.19 -3.26 -17.65
C GLU A 198 -4.94 -3.74 -16.40
N CYS A 199 -4.50 -3.29 -15.23
CA CYS A 199 -5.06 -3.65 -13.94
C CYS A 199 -5.03 -2.45 -12.96
N ASN A 200 -5.79 -2.47 -11.87
CA ASN A 200 -5.81 -1.35 -10.90
C ASN A 200 -6.11 -1.73 -9.45
N SER A 201 -6.17 -3.02 -9.08
CA SER A 201 -6.47 -3.37 -7.69
C SER A 201 -5.25 -3.17 -6.76
N LEU A 202 -5.47 -3.29 -5.44
CA LEU A 202 -4.39 -3.32 -4.45
C LEU A 202 -3.36 -4.42 -4.79
N VAL A 203 -3.81 -5.64 -5.13
CA VAL A 203 -2.89 -6.75 -5.42
C VAL A 203 -2.10 -6.49 -6.71
N ASP A 204 -2.73 -5.85 -7.70
CA ASP A 204 -2.05 -5.50 -8.96
C ASP A 204 -1.00 -4.40 -8.74
N ASN A 205 -1.30 -3.41 -7.91
CA ASN A 205 -0.34 -2.38 -7.52
C ASN A 205 0.83 -2.94 -6.68
N ILE A 206 0.57 -3.96 -5.86
CA ILE A 206 1.62 -4.71 -5.14
C ILE A 206 2.47 -5.52 -6.14
N ARG A 207 1.87 -6.20 -7.11
CA ARG A 207 2.61 -6.91 -8.18
C ARG A 207 3.44 -5.96 -9.03
N ASN A 208 2.91 -4.76 -9.31
CA ASN A 208 3.62 -3.71 -10.02
C ASN A 208 4.84 -3.22 -9.21
N LEU A 209 4.72 -3.07 -7.89
CA LEU A 209 5.90 -2.81 -7.05
C LEU A 209 6.90 -3.98 -7.15
N HIS A 210 6.44 -5.23 -7.07
CA HIS A 210 7.30 -6.41 -7.17
C HIS A 210 8.12 -6.44 -8.48
N GLN A 211 7.50 -6.15 -9.64
CA GLN A 211 8.23 -6.15 -10.91
C GLN A 211 9.31 -5.06 -10.99
N LEU A 212 9.05 -3.89 -10.39
CA LEU A 212 9.96 -2.73 -10.39
C LEU A 212 11.10 -2.82 -9.34
N LEU A 213 10.98 -3.70 -8.35
CA LEU A 213 12.03 -3.92 -7.36
C LEU A 213 13.28 -4.53 -7.99
N LYS A 214 14.45 -4.23 -7.42
CA LYS A 214 15.70 -4.92 -7.78
C LYS A 214 15.58 -6.42 -7.52
N PRO A 215 16.20 -7.28 -8.36
CA PRO A 215 16.10 -8.74 -8.24
C PRO A 215 16.37 -9.26 -6.83
N TYR A 216 17.36 -8.69 -6.14
CA TYR A 216 17.69 -9.04 -4.76
C TYR A 216 16.50 -8.94 -3.78
N TYR A 217 15.59 -7.97 -3.95
CA TYR A 217 14.47 -7.75 -3.03
C TYR A 217 13.19 -8.49 -3.41
N LYS A 218 13.09 -9.07 -4.61
CA LYS A 218 11.85 -9.62 -5.16
C LYS A 218 11.29 -10.77 -4.31
N GLU A 219 12.10 -11.79 -4.05
CA GLU A 219 11.67 -12.94 -3.24
C GLU A 219 11.34 -12.54 -1.80
N PHE A 220 12.17 -11.71 -1.15
CA PHE A 220 11.87 -11.23 0.20
C PHE A 220 10.57 -10.41 0.28
N PHE A 221 10.22 -9.68 -0.78
CA PHE A 221 8.97 -8.94 -0.84
C PHE A 221 7.78 -9.88 -1.01
N LYS A 222 7.91 -10.83 -1.94
CA LYS A 222 6.90 -11.86 -2.20
C LYS A 222 6.59 -12.68 -0.95
N ASP A 223 7.61 -13.18 -0.27
CA ASP A 223 7.46 -13.96 0.96
C ASP A 223 6.77 -13.13 2.04
N ALA A 224 7.24 -11.89 2.26
CA ALA A 224 6.63 -11.00 3.25
C ALA A 224 5.13 -10.74 2.98
N ILE A 225 4.74 -10.56 1.71
CA ILE A 225 3.33 -10.39 1.33
C ILE A 225 2.56 -11.70 1.52
N ASN A 226 3.06 -12.83 1.04
CA ASN A 226 2.37 -14.12 1.12
C ASN A 226 2.18 -14.60 2.58
N GLU A 227 3.16 -14.32 3.44
CA GLU A 227 3.12 -14.68 4.87
C GLU A 227 2.38 -13.67 5.74
N SER A 228 2.08 -12.47 5.22
CA SER A 228 1.45 -11.41 6.01
C SER A 228 0.10 -11.78 6.65
N CYS A 229 -0.59 -12.77 6.08
CA CYS A 229 -1.89 -13.27 6.54
C CYS A 229 -1.80 -14.31 7.66
N THR A 230 -0.60 -14.70 8.09
CA THR A 230 -0.38 -15.57 9.24
C THR A 230 -0.09 -14.77 10.51
N ASP A 231 -0.30 -15.39 11.66
CA ASP A 231 -0.04 -14.82 12.98
C ASP A 231 0.43 -15.95 13.90
N GLU A 232 1.62 -15.81 14.47
CA GLU A 232 2.22 -16.84 15.34
C GLU A 232 1.44 -17.02 16.65
N GLU A 233 0.81 -15.95 17.14
CA GLU A 233 0.02 -15.96 18.39
C GLU A 233 -1.45 -16.33 18.14
N ASP A 234 -1.93 -16.24 16.89
CA ASP A 234 -3.33 -16.48 16.51
C ASP A 234 -3.39 -17.33 15.23
N SER A 235 -3.34 -18.66 15.37
CA SER A 235 -3.46 -19.61 14.26
C SER A 235 -4.78 -19.49 13.48
N GLN A 236 -5.79 -18.83 14.05
CA GLN A 236 -7.08 -18.58 13.42
C GLN A 236 -7.13 -17.23 12.69
N PHE A 237 -6.06 -16.43 12.73
CA PHE A 237 -6.03 -15.07 12.16
C PHE A 237 -6.41 -15.07 10.68
N LYS A 238 -5.79 -15.93 9.86
CA LYS A 238 -6.09 -16.04 8.43
C LYS A 238 -7.56 -16.34 8.16
N TYR A 239 -8.17 -17.24 8.93
CA TYR A 239 -9.57 -17.65 8.76
C TYR A 239 -10.57 -16.58 9.24
N SER A 240 -10.11 -15.61 10.03
CA SER A 240 -10.93 -14.47 10.44
C SER A 240 -10.99 -13.35 9.39
N LEU A 241 -10.10 -13.37 8.40
CA LEU A 241 -10.05 -12.38 7.32
C LEU A 241 -11.07 -12.72 6.23
N PRO A 242 -11.70 -11.72 5.58
CA PRO A 242 -12.47 -11.98 4.37
C PRO A 242 -11.57 -12.61 3.30
N ILE A 243 -12.07 -13.63 2.60
CA ILE A 243 -11.28 -14.35 1.57
C ILE A 243 -10.69 -13.38 0.54
N LYS A 244 -11.49 -12.40 0.09
CA LYS A 244 -11.08 -11.33 -0.84
C LYS A 244 -9.92 -10.44 -0.37
N THR A 245 -9.55 -10.50 0.90
CA THR A 245 -8.43 -9.70 1.44
C THR A 245 -7.12 -10.47 1.49
N VAL A 246 -7.14 -11.80 1.48
CA VAL A 246 -5.90 -12.58 1.58
C VAL A 246 -5.07 -12.37 0.32
N LEU A 247 -4.00 -11.59 0.44
CA LEU A 247 -3.13 -11.25 -0.67
C LEU A 247 -2.19 -12.42 -0.99
N SER A 248 -1.97 -12.64 -2.28
CA SER A 248 -0.89 -13.51 -2.75
C SER A 248 -0.36 -13.04 -4.11
N ILE A 249 0.97 -13.00 -4.21
CA ILE A 249 1.70 -12.55 -5.40
C ILE A 249 2.79 -13.54 -5.80
#